data_AF-A0A6I1QSY4-F1
#
_entry.id   AF-A0A6I1QSY4-F1
#
_cell.length_a   1.000
_cell.length_b   1.000
_cell.length_c   1.000
_cell.angle_alpha   90.00
_cell.angle_beta   90.00
_cell.angle_gamma   90.00
#
_symmetry.space_group_name_H-M   'P 1'
#
loop_
_entity.id
_entity.type
_entity.pdbx_description
1 polymer ?
#
loop_
_entity_poly.entity_id
_entity_poly.type
_entity_poly.pdbx_seq_one_letter_code
_entity_poly.pdbx_strand_id
1 'polypeptide(L)'
;MTIMSCDEAHDEQEIVDSDRSSSRDDERDYESQDSDEPEDLPEGLPDDPLDQMELAFDGGYGRAEIKRVIDEAMLLYGLPLSEGNYSRAGSVVVALSNEFGFEEMDILRYMIRSYVPGVEVSFADAAALSVTFMASGYR
;
A
#
# COMPACT_ATOMS: atom_id res chain seq x y z
N MET A 1 25.49 -12.15 50.31
CA MET A 1 26.67 -11.32 49.99
C MET A 1 26.13 -10.09 49.28
N THR A 2 26.18 -8.96 49.96
CA THR A 2 25.71 -7.64 49.51
C THR A 2 26.85 -6.93 48.82
N ILE A 3 26.63 -6.38 47.62
CA ILE A 3 27.33 -5.27 46.94
C ILE A 3 26.70 -5.15 45.54
N MET A 4 26.50 -4.00 44.92
CA MET A 4 26.58 -2.58 45.26
C MET A 4 25.92 -1.90 44.05
N SER A 5 25.15 -0.86 44.29
CA SER A 5 24.56 0.01 43.28
C SER A 5 25.63 0.80 42.51
N CYS A 6 25.40 1.01 41.22
CA CYS A 6 25.78 2.19 40.45
C CYS A 6 24.46 2.59 39.74
N ASP A 7 23.79 3.73 39.97
CA ASP A 7 24.23 5.11 40.12
C ASP A 7 25.21 5.51 39.02
N GLU A 8 24.67 5.95 37.88
CA GLU A 8 25.26 7.11 37.20
C GLU A 8 24.16 7.88 36.47
N ALA A 9 24.33 9.19 36.53
CA ALA A 9 23.33 10.22 36.44
C ALA A 9 23.49 11.03 35.15
N HIS A 10 22.36 11.59 34.69
CA HIS A 10 22.21 12.83 33.92
C HIS A 10 22.82 12.88 32.51
N ASP A 11 21.96 13.15 31.53
CA ASP A 11 22.27 14.20 30.55
C ASP A 11 21.00 15.03 30.34
N GLU A 12 21.00 16.19 30.96
CA GLU A 12 20.17 17.34 30.63
C GLU A 12 20.80 18.00 29.40
N GLN A 13 20.02 18.25 28.35
CA GLN A 13 20.24 19.27 27.31
C GLN A 13 19.23 18.99 26.18
N GLU A 14 18.54 19.93 25.55
CA GLU A 14 18.49 21.38 25.64
C GLU A 14 17.22 21.77 24.88
N ILE A 15 16.38 22.61 25.48
CA ILE A 15 15.18 23.14 24.86
C ILE A 15 15.64 24.28 23.96
N VAL A 16 15.54 24.12 22.64
CA VAL A 16 15.79 25.21 21.70
C VAL A 16 14.45 25.64 21.10
N ASP A 17 13.75 26.51 21.83
CA ASP A 17 12.70 27.36 21.28
C ASP A 17 13.35 28.41 20.39
N SER A 18 13.45 28.13 19.09
CA SER A 18 13.82 29.14 18.10
C SER A 18 12.59 29.85 17.57
N ASP A 19 12.21 30.90 18.31
CA ASP A 19 11.48 32.04 17.79
C ASP A 19 12.21 32.62 16.58
N ARG A 20 11.59 32.51 15.39
CA ARG A 20 11.92 33.40 14.28
C ARG A 20 10.64 33.88 13.60
N SER A 21 10.03 34.86 14.25
CA SER A 21 9.21 35.85 13.57
C SER A 21 10.01 36.46 12.41
N SER A 22 9.51 36.35 11.18
CA SER A 22 9.71 37.39 10.17
C SER A 22 8.63 37.27 9.11
N SER A 23 7.60 38.09 9.31
CA SER A 23 6.73 38.64 8.29
C SER A 23 7.52 39.06 7.04
N ARG A 24 7.14 38.51 5.90
CA ARG A 24 7.31 39.13 4.58
C ARG A 24 6.03 38.87 3.81
N ASP A 25 5.18 39.89 3.81
CA ASP A 25 4.16 40.13 2.82
C ASP A 25 4.88 40.30 1.47
N ASP A 26 5.10 39.19 0.78
CA ASP A 26 5.42 39.17 -0.64
C ASP A 26 4.10 39.20 -1.40
N GLU A 27 3.69 40.42 -1.78
CA GLU A 27 2.68 40.67 -2.80
C GLU A 27 3.16 40.08 -4.13
N ARG A 28 2.89 38.79 -4.34
CA ARG A 28 2.99 38.19 -5.67
C ARG A 28 1.75 38.57 -6.44
N ASP A 29 1.95 39.44 -7.42
CA ASP A 29 1.11 39.57 -8.59
C ASP A 29 1.02 38.19 -9.28
N TYR A 30 -0.01 37.43 -8.93
CA TYR A 30 -0.44 36.26 -9.69
C TYR A 30 -1.15 36.78 -10.94
N GLU A 31 -0.35 37.11 -11.96
CA GLU A 31 -0.87 37.35 -13.30
C GLU A 31 -1.70 36.14 -13.75
N SER A 32 -2.91 36.47 -14.16
CA SER A 32 -3.96 35.58 -14.61
C SER A 32 -3.53 34.68 -15.77
N GLN A 33 -3.78 33.38 -15.58
CA GLN A 33 -4.60 32.57 -16.48
C GLN A 33 -4.15 32.51 -17.94
N ASP A 34 -3.01 31.87 -18.20
CA ASP A 34 -3.03 30.89 -19.29
C ASP A 34 -3.80 29.69 -18.75
N SER A 35 -5.04 29.59 -19.22
CA SER A 35 -5.90 28.45 -18.98
C SER A 35 -5.25 27.28 -19.71
N ASP A 36 -4.43 26.51 -18.98
CA ASP A 36 -4.15 25.13 -19.37
C ASP A 36 -5.53 24.49 -19.59
N GLU A 37 -5.81 24.30 -20.87
CA GLU A 37 -6.94 23.59 -21.43
C GLU A 37 -7.25 22.41 -20.48
N PRO A 38 -8.49 22.24 -20.00
CA PRO A 38 -8.81 21.05 -19.25
C PRO A 38 -8.59 19.89 -20.22
N GLU A 39 -7.44 19.25 -20.13
CA GLU A 39 -7.21 17.99 -20.83
C GLU A 39 -8.42 17.14 -20.45
N ASP A 40 -9.14 16.68 -21.48
CA ASP A 40 -10.24 15.72 -21.39
C ASP A 40 -9.69 14.49 -20.65
N LEU A 41 -9.65 14.58 -19.32
CA LEU A 41 -9.42 13.45 -18.45
C LEU A 41 -10.62 12.55 -18.73
N PRO A 42 -10.39 11.31 -19.17
CA PRO A 42 -11.47 10.43 -19.59
C PRO A 42 -12.50 10.34 -18.46
N GLU A 43 -13.68 10.93 -18.68
CA GLU A 43 -14.83 10.75 -17.82
C GLU A 43 -15.13 9.25 -17.74
N GLY A 44 -15.03 8.69 -16.53
CA GLY A 44 -15.50 7.33 -16.25
C GLY A 44 -14.40 6.31 -15.96
N LEU A 45 -13.44 6.63 -15.10
CA LEU A 45 -12.80 5.56 -14.34
C LEU A 45 -13.91 4.84 -13.54
N PRO A 46 -13.96 3.49 -13.56
CA PRO A 46 -14.98 2.78 -12.83
C PRO A 46 -14.88 3.11 -11.34
N ASP A 47 -16.00 3.47 -10.71
CA ASP A 47 -16.04 3.71 -9.26
C ASP A 47 -15.87 2.40 -8.46
N ASP A 48 -16.22 1.26 -9.08
CA ASP A 48 -16.11 -0.05 -8.45
C ASP A 48 -14.67 -0.59 -8.45
N PRO A 49 -14.08 -0.94 -7.29
CA PRO A 49 -12.70 -1.43 -7.22
C PRO A 49 -12.45 -2.72 -8.01
N LEU A 50 -13.45 -3.59 -8.17
CA LEU A 50 -13.29 -4.82 -8.95
C LEU A 50 -13.22 -4.55 -10.45
N ASP A 51 -13.96 -3.55 -10.93
CA ASP A 51 -13.87 -3.09 -12.31
C ASP A 51 -12.51 -2.41 -12.56
N GLN A 52 -12.01 -1.61 -11.60
CA GLN A 52 -10.64 -1.06 -11.67
C GLN A 52 -9.58 -2.17 -11.73
N MET A 53 -9.73 -3.22 -10.92
CA MET A 53 -8.81 -4.36 -10.94
C MET A 53 -8.90 -5.14 -12.26
N GLU A 54 -10.08 -5.33 -12.85
CA GLU A 54 -10.22 -5.97 -14.17
C GLU A 54 -9.48 -5.21 -15.27
N LEU A 55 -9.44 -3.88 -15.21
CA LEU A 55 -8.68 -3.06 -16.14
C LEU A 55 -7.17 -3.05 -15.86
N ALA A 56 -6.78 -3.11 -14.58
CA ALA A 56 -5.40 -2.99 -14.16
C ALA A 56 -4.62 -4.31 -14.16
N PHE A 57 -5.29 -5.45 -13.94
CA PHE A 57 -4.65 -6.75 -13.85
C PHE A 57 -4.27 -7.25 -15.24
N ASP A 58 -3.01 -7.65 -15.39
CA ASP A 58 -2.54 -8.29 -16.62
C ASP A 58 -3.07 -9.73 -16.72
N GLY A 59 -3.18 -10.26 -17.95
CA GLY A 59 -3.56 -11.65 -18.21
C GLY A 59 -5.01 -11.89 -18.66
N GLY A 60 -5.82 -10.82 -18.78
CA GLY A 60 -7.17 -10.91 -19.36
C GLY A 60 -8.17 -11.67 -18.49
N TYR A 61 -7.98 -11.61 -17.17
CA TYR A 61 -8.86 -12.23 -16.19
C TYR A 61 -10.18 -11.46 -16.09
N GLY A 62 -11.30 -12.17 -16.13
CA GLY A 62 -12.60 -11.53 -15.97
C GLY A 62 -12.87 -11.13 -14.52
N ARG A 63 -13.68 -10.09 -14.31
CA ARG A 63 -14.11 -9.57 -13.00
C ARG A 63 -14.50 -10.66 -11.99
N ALA A 64 -15.26 -11.67 -12.43
CA ALA A 64 -15.72 -12.75 -11.56
C ALA A 64 -14.58 -13.64 -11.06
N GLU A 65 -13.54 -13.87 -11.88
CA GLU A 65 -12.37 -14.64 -11.48
C GLU A 65 -11.51 -13.84 -10.50
N ILE A 66 -11.24 -12.58 -10.81
CA ILE A 66 -10.50 -11.65 -9.94
C ILE A 66 -11.18 -11.59 -8.58
N LYS A 67 -12.50 -11.34 -8.56
CA LYS A 67 -13.29 -11.29 -7.33
C LYS A 67 -13.14 -12.58 -6.52
N ARG A 68 -13.32 -13.74 -7.14
CA ARG A 68 -13.23 -15.03 -6.44
C ARG A 68 -11.88 -15.21 -5.74
N VAL A 69 -10.79 -14.87 -6.43
CA VAL A 69 -9.43 -15.09 -5.92
C VAL A 69 -9.08 -14.04 -4.85
N ILE A 70 -9.41 -12.76 -5.05
CA ILE A 70 -9.13 -11.74 -4.05
C ILE A 70 -10.01 -11.89 -2.80
N ASP A 71 -11.28 -12.32 -2.95
CA ASP A 71 -12.15 -12.66 -1.81
C ASP A 71 -11.50 -13.72 -0.94
N GLU A 72 -11.02 -14.81 -1.56
CA GLU A 72 -10.39 -15.93 -0.87
C GLU A 72 -9.13 -15.48 -0.12
N ALA A 73 -8.25 -14.72 -0.79
CA ALA A 73 -7.06 -14.17 -0.16
C ALA A 73 -7.43 -13.24 1.02
N MET A 74 -8.35 -12.30 0.84
CA MET A 74 -8.77 -11.38 1.91
C MET A 74 -9.33 -12.12 3.12
N LEU A 75 -10.16 -13.14 2.91
CA LEU A 75 -10.73 -13.95 4.00
C LEU A 75 -9.65 -14.71 4.77
N LEU A 76 -8.65 -15.28 4.09
CA LEU A 76 -7.55 -16.01 4.73
C LEU A 76 -6.70 -15.09 5.63
N TYR A 77 -6.49 -13.84 5.22
CA TYR A 77 -5.73 -12.86 5.99
C TYR A 77 -6.60 -11.94 6.87
N GLY A 78 -7.86 -12.33 7.13
CA GLY A 78 -8.74 -11.65 8.09
C GLY A 78 -9.21 -10.27 7.65
N LEU A 79 -9.15 -9.93 6.36
CA LEU A 79 -9.67 -8.69 5.81
C LEU A 79 -11.18 -8.81 5.50
N PRO A 80 -12.03 -7.95 6.07
CA PRO A 80 -13.45 -7.92 5.73
C PRO A 80 -13.68 -7.60 4.24
N LEU A 81 -14.62 -8.30 3.60
CA LEU A 81 -15.01 -8.05 2.22
C LEU A 81 -15.81 -6.75 2.12
N SER A 82 -15.13 -5.65 1.82
CA SER A 82 -15.70 -4.32 1.66
C SER A 82 -15.01 -3.58 0.53
N GLU A 83 -15.69 -2.64 -0.10
CA GLU A 83 -15.20 -1.84 -1.22
C GLU A 83 -13.84 -1.17 -0.91
N GLY A 84 -13.72 -0.52 0.25
CA GLY A 84 -12.46 0.08 0.68
C GLY A 84 -11.32 -0.92 0.86
N ASN A 85 -11.61 -2.15 1.26
CA ASN A 85 -10.59 -3.19 1.37
C ASN A 85 -10.25 -3.83 0.01
N TYR A 86 -11.19 -3.94 -0.92
CA TYR A 86 -10.88 -4.34 -2.30
C TYR A 86 -9.95 -3.33 -2.97
N SER A 87 -10.24 -2.04 -2.84
CA SER A 87 -9.38 -0.98 -3.38
C SER A 87 -7.95 -1.08 -2.82
N ARG A 88 -7.81 -1.17 -1.49
CA ARG A 88 -6.49 -1.31 -0.85
C ARG A 88 -5.77 -2.60 -1.25
N ALA A 89 -6.46 -3.72 -1.23
CA ALA A 89 -5.87 -5.01 -1.60
C ALA A 89 -5.42 -5.02 -3.07
N GLY A 90 -6.26 -4.54 -3.98
CA GLY A 90 -5.94 -4.37 -5.39
C GLY A 90 -4.73 -3.47 -5.60
N SER A 91 -4.70 -2.29 -4.97
CA SER A 91 -3.56 -1.36 -5.09
C SER A 91 -2.26 -1.97 -4.59
N VAL A 92 -2.27 -2.72 -3.48
CA VAL A 92 -1.07 -3.41 -2.97
C VAL A 92 -0.56 -4.42 -3.99
N VAL A 93 -1.45 -5.25 -4.53
CA VAL A 93 -1.05 -6.29 -5.48
C VAL A 93 -0.53 -5.68 -6.78
N VAL A 94 -1.18 -4.65 -7.31
CA VAL A 94 -0.71 -3.92 -8.51
C VAL A 94 0.63 -3.24 -8.26
N ALA A 95 0.84 -2.64 -7.09
CA ALA A 95 2.13 -2.03 -6.75
C ALA A 95 3.27 -3.07 -6.76
N LEU A 96 3.04 -4.23 -6.14
CA LEU A 96 4.02 -5.32 -6.11
C LEU A 96 4.22 -5.97 -7.48
N SER A 97 3.16 -6.13 -8.27
CA SER A 97 3.25 -6.58 -9.66
C SER A 97 4.16 -5.67 -10.48
N ASN A 98 3.95 -4.35 -10.42
CA ASN A 98 4.78 -3.37 -11.12
C ASN A 98 6.25 -3.38 -10.66
N GLU A 99 6.50 -3.63 -9.38
CA GLU A 99 7.86 -3.65 -8.83
C GLU A 99 8.63 -4.93 -9.21
N PHE A 100 7.98 -6.09 -9.18
CA PHE A 100 8.64 -7.40 -9.33
C PHE A 100 8.38 -8.08 -10.69
N GLY A 101 7.45 -7.57 -11.49
CA GLY A 101 7.10 -8.11 -12.81
C GLY A 101 6.32 -9.44 -12.77
N PHE A 102 5.57 -9.70 -11.70
CA PHE A 102 4.71 -10.87 -11.58
C PHE A 102 3.25 -10.50 -11.82
N GLU A 103 2.50 -11.37 -12.50
CA GLU A 103 1.05 -11.18 -12.67
C GLU A 103 0.34 -11.11 -11.31
N GLU A 104 -0.60 -10.17 -11.15
CA GLU A 104 -1.33 -9.93 -9.91
C GLU A 104 -2.04 -11.19 -9.41
N MET A 105 -2.64 -11.94 -10.35
CA MET A 105 -3.32 -13.19 -10.05
C MET A 105 -2.37 -14.27 -9.54
N ASP A 106 -1.12 -14.29 -9.99
CA ASP A 106 -0.13 -15.25 -9.50
C ASP A 106 0.31 -14.90 -8.08
N ILE A 107 0.44 -13.61 -7.76
CA ILE A 107 0.70 -13.15 -6.39
C ILE A 107 -0.43 -13.62 -5.47
N LEU A 108 -1.69 -13.34 -5.83
CA LEU A 108 -2.85 -13.74 -5.03
C LEU A 108 -2.95 -15.27 -4.88
N ARG A 109 -2.77 -16.03 -5.96
CA ARG A 109 -2.78 -17.50 -5.93
C ARG A 109 -1.65 -18.05 -5.05
N TYR A 110 -0.47 -17.44 -5.08
CA TYR A 110 0.64 -17.83 -4.21
C TYR A 110 0.32 -17.56 -2.74
N MET A 111 -0.25 -16.39 -2.42
CA MET A 111 -0.70 -16.06 -1.06
C MET A 111 -1.66 -17.13 -0.53
N ILE A 112 -2.68 -17.49 -1.32
CA ILE A 112 -3.65 -18.54 -0.96
C ILE A 112 -2.96 -19.89 -0.74
N ARG A 113 -2.08 -20.30 -1.66
CA ARG A 113 -1.35 -21.59 -1.58
C ARG A 113 -0.41 -21.66 -0.39
N SER A 114 0.19 -20.54 -0.01
CA SER A 114 1.23 -20.45 1.01
C SER A 114 0.69 -20.00 2.39
N TYR A 115 -0.63 -19.89 2.51
CA TYR A 115 -1.26 -19.54 3.79
C TYR A 115 -0.98 -20.61 4.85
N VAL A 116 -0.51 -20.17 6.02
CA VAL A 116 -0.24 -21.03 7.18
C VAL A 116 -1.21 -20.67 8.30
N PRO A 117 -2.15 -21.57 8.66
CA PRO A 117 -3.09 -21.33 9.74
C PRO A 117 -2.39 -21.03 11.07
N GLY A 118 -2.86 -20.00 11.77
CA GLY A 118 -2.35 -19.61 13.09
C GLY A 118 -1.15 -18.67 13.06
N VAL A 119 -0.65 -18.28 11.88
CA VAL A 119 0.32 -17.20 11.73
C VAL A 119 -0.44 -15.93 11.36
N GLU A 120 -0.43 -14.93 12.24
CA GLU A 120 -1.05 -13.63 11.97
C GLU A 120 -0.09 -12.78 11.13
N VAL A 121 -0.47 -12.55 9.87
CA VAL A 121 0.27 -11.70 8.94
C VAL A 121 -0.76 -10.81 8.25
N SER A 122 -0.45 -9.53 8.07
CA SER A 122 -1.35 -8.65 7.32
C SER A 122 -1.39 -9.04 5.85
N PHE A 123 -2.47 -8.70 5.14
CA PHE A 123 -2.59 -8.97 3.70
C PHE A 123 -1.41 -8.38 2.91
N ALA A 124 -1.00 -7.15 3.23
CA ALA A 124 0.08 -6.47 2.54
C ALA A 124 1.44 -7.14 2.79
N ASP A 125 1.73 -7.52 4.04
CA ASP A 125 2.95 -8.24 4.38
C ASP A 125 2.98 -9.62 3.71
N ALA A 126 1.84 -10.32 3.69
CA ALA A 126 1.72 -11.61 3.02
C ALA A 126 1.93 -11.51 1.50
N ALA A 127 1.41 -10.45 0.86
CA ALA A 127 1.66 -10.18 -0.55
C ALA A 127 3.15 -9.89 -0.82
N ALA A 128 3.78 -9.06 0.00
CA ALA A 128 5.21 -8.74 -0.10
C ALA A 128 6.10 -9.97 0.11
N LEU A 129 5.78 -10.82 1.10
CA LEU A 129 6.47 -12.09 1.31
C LEU A 129 6.29 -13.02 0.11
N SER A 130 5.08 -13.09 -0.45
CA SER A 130 4.79 -13.94 -1.61
C SER A 130 5.65 -13.57 -2.81
N VAL A 131 5.71 -12.28 -3.19
CA VAL A 131 6.58 -11.84 -4.29
C VAL A 131 8.05 -12.07 -3.99
N THR A 132 8.48 -11.90 -2.73
CA THR A 132 9.86 -12.19 -2.31
C THR A 132 10.22 -13.66 -2.52
N PHE A 133 9.33 -14.59 -2.13
CA PHE A 133 9.54 -16.02 -2.35
C PHE A 133 9.53 -16.37 -3.85
N MET A 134 8.59 -15.81 -4.62
CA MET A 134 8.53 -16.00 -6.07
C MET A 134 9.80 -15.50 -6.77
N ALA A 135 10.32 -14.33 -6.39
CA ALA A 135 11.56 -13.75 -6.91
C ALA A 135 12.79 -14.59 -6.57
N SER A 136 12.80 -15.24 -5.40
CA SER A 136 13.91 -16.12 -4.97
C SER A 136 13.94 -17.50 -5.66
N GLY A 137 12.97 -17.82 -6.51
CA GLY A 137 12.93 -19.06 -7.29
C GLY A 137 12.26 -20.26 -6.61
N TYR A 138 11.56 -20.05 -5.49
CA TYR A 138 10.72 -21.07 -4.87
C TYR A 138 9.37 -21.16 -5.60
N ARG A 139 9.29 -22.01 -6.64
CA ARG A 139 8.05 -22.31 -7.40
C ARG A 139 7.42 -23.64 -6.99
#